data_AF-A0A837RKD4-F1
#
_entry.id   AF-A0A837RKD4-F1
#
_cell.length_a   1.000
_cell.length_b   1.000
_cell.length_c   1.000
_cell.angle_alpha   90.00
_cell.angle_beta   90.00
_cell.angle_gamma   90.00
#
_symmetry.space_group_name_H-M   'P 1'
#
loop_
_entity.id
_entity.type
_entity.pdbx_description
1 polymer ?
#
loop_
_entity_poly.entity_id
_entity_poly.type
_entity_poly.pdbx_seq_one_letter_code
_entity_poly.pdbx_strand_id
1 'polypeptide(L)'
;MKVIIWLVKHNASYPEAADHFDISNQGTIWQWKHQYDLHGVDGFADRRKRVTTMSEKKKATSAEENKELKKRLEYLEAENAYLKKLKAVMDRTEKKPKR
;
A
#
# COMPACT_ATOMS: atom_id res chain seq x y z
N MET A 1 23.73 -13.61 12.13
CA MET A 1 24.00 -12.19 12.50
C MET A 1 25.35 -11.99 13.22
N LYS A 2 26.40 -12.77 12.92
CA LYS A 2 27.68 -12.65 13.65
C LYS A 2 28.43 -11.35 13.32
N VAL A 3 28.28 -10.84 12.09
CA VAL A 3 28.98 -9.63 11.59
C VAL A 3 28.54 -8.36 12.32
N ILE A 4 27.23 -8.09 12.41
CA ILE A 4 26.70 -6.88 13.06
C ILE A 4 26.94 -6.91 14.57
N ILE A 5 26.75 -8.07 15.21
CA ILE A 5 27.03 -8.25 16.64
C ILE A 5 28.49 -7.96 16.94
N TRP A 6 29.41 -8.45 16.10
CA TRP A 6 30.84 -8.19 16.23
C TRP A 6 31.17 -6.71 16.02
N LEU A 7 30.59 -6.07 15.00
CA LEU A 7 30.75 -4.64 14.71
C LEU A 7 30.34 -3.76 15.91
N VAL A 8 29.16 -4.01 16.48
CA VAL A 8 28.66 -3.27 17.65
C VAL A 8 29.50 -3.56 18.89
N LYS A 9 29.90 -4.82 19.11
CA LYS A 9 30.70 -5.22 20.27
C LYS A 9 32.09 -4.58 20.28
N HIS A 10 32.73 -4.46 19.12
CA HIS A 10 34.08 -3.91 19.00
C HIS A 10 34.10 -2.43 18.64
N ASN A 11 32.93 -1.83 18.42
CA ASN A 11 32.76 -0.45 17.93
C ASN A 11 33.65 -0.15 16.70
N ALA A 12 33.78 -1.17 15.84
CA ALA A 12 34.70 -1.18 14.71
C ALA A 12 34.10 -0.49 13.48
N SER A 13 34.96 -0.05 12.58
CA SER A 13 34.54 0.55 11.32
C SER A 13 34.07 -0.52 10.32
N TYR A 14 33.25 -0.13 9.35
CA TYR A 14 32.81 -1.02 8.26
C TYR A 14 33.95 -1.74 7.53
N PRO A 15 35.06 -1.07 7.14
CA PRO A 15 36.20 -1.76 6.53
C PRO A 15 36.88 -2.77 7.47
N GLU A 16 37.01 -2.48 8.76
CA GLU A 16 37.63 -3.40 9.73
C GLU A 16 36.79 -4.68 9.90
N ALA A 17 35.46 -4.55 9.89
CA ALA A 17 34.57 -5.70 9.86
C ALA A 17 34.62 -6.44 8.50
N ALA A 18 34.85 -5.73 7.40
CA ALA A 18 35.00 -6.36 6.08
C ALA A 18 36.25 -7.25 6.04
N ASP A 19 37.37 -6.74 6.52
CA ASP A 19 38.63 -7.48 6.60
C ASP A 19 38.53 -8.67 7.56
N HIS A 20 37.89 -8.48 8.73
CA HIS A 20 37.74 -9.56 9.71
C HIS A 20 36.88 -10.73 9.22
N PHE A 21 35.88 -10.46 8.37
CA PHE A 21 34.97 -11.49 7.84
C PHE A 21 35.28 -11.88 6.39
N ASP A 22 36.40 -11.42 5.83
CA ASP A 22 36.82 -11.64 4.44
C ASP A 22 35.72 -11.26 3.41
N ILE A 23 35.08 -10.11 3.65
CA ILE A 23 34.01 -9.59 2.80
C ILE A 23 34.60 -8.56 1.85
N SER A 24 34.59 -8.87 0.56
CA SER A 24 35.14 -8.00 -0.48
C SER A 24 34.46 -6.63 -0.60
N ASN A 25 33.20 -6.51 -0.18
CA ASN A 25 32.42 -5.27 -0.27
C ASN A 25 31.98 -4.76 1.11
N GLN A 26 32.64 -3.72 1.59
CA GLN A 26 32.25 -2.99 2.81
C GLN A 26 30.82 -2.43 2.78
N GLY A 27 30.28 -2.13 1.59
CA GLY A 27 28.91 -1.65 1.41
C GLY A 27 27.86 -2.69 1.82
N THR A 28 28.20 -3.97 1.72
CA THR A 28 27.34 -5.06 2.20
C THR A 28 27.15 -5.00 3.72
N ILE A 29 28.20 -4.63 4.47
CA ILE A 29 28.13 -4.49 5.93
C ILE A 29 27.29 -3.27 6.30
N TRP A 30 27.44 -2.16 5.58
CA TRP A 30 26.57 -1.00 5.78
C TRP A 30 25.11 -1.33 5.53
N GLN A 31 24.80 -2.04 4.45
CA GLN A 31 23.44 -2.47 4.14
C GLN A 31 22.88 -3.38 5.24
N TRP A 32 23.70 -4.30 5.75
CA TRP A 32 23.32 -5.14 6.88
C TRP A 32 23.06 -4.32 8.15
N LYS A 33 23.95 -3.39 8.51
CA LYS A 33 23.77 -2.49 9.65
C LYS A 33 22.48 -1.69 9.53
N HIS A 34 22.21 -1.13 8.35
CA HIS A 34 21.00 -0.37 8.07
C HIS A 34 19.73 -1.22 8.18
N GLN A 35 19.73 -2.45 7.64
CA GLN A 35 18.60 -3.38 7.80
C GLN A 35 18.36 -3.77 9.26
N TYR A 36 19.43 -3.94 10.05
CA TYR A 36 19.34 -4.19 11.48
C TYR A 36 18.77 -2.99 12.24
N ASP A 37 19.16 -1.77 11.90
CA ASP A 37 18.66 -0.58 12.56
C ASP A 37 17.16 -0.34 12.26
N LEU A 38 16.70 -0.70 11.05
CA LEU A 38 15.30 -0.54 10.64
C LEU A 38 14.37 -1.64 11.15
N HIS A 39 14.83 -2.89 11.15
CA HIS A 39 13.98 -4.07 11.36
C HIS A 39 14.49 -4.99 12.46
N GLY A 40 15.58 -4.64 13.14
CA GLY A 40 16.22 -5.47 14.15
C GLY A 40 16.68 -6.82 13.57
N VAL A 41 16.59 -7.84 14.41
CA VAL A 41 16.87 -9.24 14.07
C VAL A 41 15.89 -9.75 12.98
N ASP A 42 14.66 -9.25 12.96
CA ASP A 42 13.65 -9.69 11.98
C ASP A 42 13.95 -9.22 10.55
N GLY A 43 14.83 -8.24 10.36
CA GLY A 43 15.27 -7.75 9.05
C GLY A 43 16.01 -8.79 8.20
N PHE A 44 16.64 -9.78 8.84
CA PHE A 44 17.37 -10.86 8.17
C PHE A 44 16.61 -12.18 8.12
N ALA A 45 15.35 -12.19 8.58
CA ALA A 45 14.50 -13.35 8.40
C ALA A 45 14.40 -13.69 6.91
N ASP A 46 14.51 -14.97 6.57
CA ASP A 46 14.56 -15.44 5.19
C ASP A 46 13.31 -15.04 4.41
N ARG A 47 13.41 -13.95 3.64
CA ARG A 47 12.33 -13.44 2.78
C ARG A 47 12.10 -14.30 1.54
N ARG A 48 12.85 -15.40 1.32
CA ARG A 48 12.64 -16.33 0.19
C ARG A 48 11.29 -17.05 0.24
N LYS A 49 10.54 -16.96 1.35
CA LYS A 49 9.13 -17.41 1.42
C LYS A 49 8.11 -16.38 0.92
N ARG A 50 8.53 -15.18 0.47
CA ARG A 50 7.61 -14.16 -0.09
C ARG A 50 7.60 -14.10 -1.61
N VAL A 51 7.74 -15.26 -2.26
CA VAL A 51 7.27 -15.46 -3.64
C VAL A 51 6.20 -16.55 -3.61
N THR A 52 5.04 -16.23 -3.06
CA THR A 52 3.81 -16.96 -3.36
C THR A 52 2.71 -15.93 -3.64
N THR A 53 2.36 -15.84 -4.92
CA THR A 53 1.09 -15.33 -5.47
C THR A 53 0.69 -13.89 -5.10
N MET A 54 1.27 -12.90 -5.79
CA MET A 54 0.73 -11.53 -5.81
C MET A 54 -0.58 -11.37 -6.63
N SER A 55 -1.18 -12.44 -7.14
CA SER A 55 -2.27 -12.36 -8.13
C SER A 55 -3.68 -12.74 -7.64
N GLU A 56 -3.84 -13.41 -6.50
CA GLU A 56 -5.16 -14.00 -6.15
C GLU A 56 -5.96 -13.22 -5.11
N LYS A 57 -5.33 -12.57 -4.13
CA LYS A 57 -6.08 -11.92 -3.04
C LYS A 57 -6.71 -10.56 -3.39
N LYS A 58 -6.28 -9.90 -4.48
CA LYS A 58 -6.84 -8.60 -4.90
C LYS A 58 -8.09 -8.72 -5.80
N LYS A 59 -8.36 -9.91 -6.38
CA LYS A 59 -9.50 -10.09 -7.28
C LYS A 59 -10.82 -10.29 -6.54
N ALA A 60 -10.80 -10.94 -5.37
CA ALA A 60 -12.01 -11.22 -4.60
C ALA A 60 -12.60 -9.94 -3.98
N THR A 61 -11.78 -9.12 -3.30
CA THR A 61 -12.25 -7.89 -2.65
C THR A 61 -12.68 -6.82 -3.64
N SER A 62 -11.99 -6.69 -4.78
CA SER A 62 -12.32 -5.73 -5.82
C SER A 62 -13.64 -6.05 -6.54
N ALA A 63 -14.00 -7.33 -6.69
CA ALA A 63 -15.25 -7.71 -7.35
C ALA A 63 -16.49 -7.36 -6.51
N GLU A 64 -16.40 -7.51 -5.19
CA GLU A 64 -17.48 -7.18 -4.25
C GLU A 64 -17.66 -5.67 -4.10
N GLU A 65 -16.56 -4.91 -3.97
CA GLU A 65 -16.58 -3.43 -3.94
C GLU A 65 -17.16 -2.84 -5.23
N ASN A 66 -16.79 -3.38 -6.40
CA ASN A 66 -17.35 -2.94 -7.69
C ASN A 66 -18.86 -3.19 -7.80
N LYS A 67 -19.37 -4.27 -7.20
CA LYS A 67 -20.80 -4.59 -7.22
C LYS A 67 -21.59 -3.63 -6.34
N GLU A 68 -21.06 -3.28 -5.18
CA GLU A 68 -21.70 -2.30 -4.29
C GLU A 68 -21.67 -0.89 -4.87
N LEU A 69 -20.55 -0.48 -5.48
CA LEU A 69 -20.43 0.81 -6.17
C LEU A 69 -21.42 0.94 -7.32
N LYS A 70 -21.62 -0.10 -8.13
CA LYS A 70 -22.62 -0.10 -9.22
C LYS A 70 -24.05 0.08 -8.71
N LYS A 71 -24.43 -0.59 -7.63
CA LYS A 71 -25.76 -0.42 -7.01
C LYS A 71 -25.97 1.01 -6.49
N ARG A 72 -24.94 1.61 -5.89
CA ARG A 72 -25.02 3.01 -5.45
C ARG A 72 -25.20 3.95 -6.62
N LEU A 73 -24.45 3.77 -7.71
CA LEU A 73 -24.60 4.57 -8.93
C LEU A 73 -26.02 4.48 -9.50
N GLU A 74 -26.57 3.27 -9.63
CA GLU A 74 -27.92 3.06 -10.15
C GLU A 74 -29.00 3.73 -9.28
N TYR A 75 -28.86 3.63 -7.94
CA TYR A 75 -29.74 4.31 -7.01
C TYR A 75 -29.66 5.85 -7.13
N LEU A 76 -28.44 6.39 -7.18
CA LEU A 76 -28.18 7.82 -7.35
C LEU A 76 -28.68 8.35 -8.71
N GLU A 77 -28.59 7.56 -9.77
CA GLU A 77 -29.13 7.92 -11.09
C GLU A 77 -30.66 7.95 -11.07
N ALA A 78 -31.31 7.00 -10.41
CA ALA A 78 -32.76 7.00 -10.24
C ALA A 78 -33.23 8.22 -9.42
N GLU A 79 -32.52 8.55 -8.34
CA GLU A 79 -32.81 9.74 -7.52
C GLU A 79 -32.62 11.03 -8.31
N ASN A 80 -31.53 11.16 -9.07
CA ASN A 80 -31.31 12.31 -9.95
C ASN A 80 -32.37 12.43 -11.05
N ALA A 81 -32.79 11.31 -11.64
CA ALA A 81 -33.87 11.31 -12.62
C ALA A 81 -35.20 11.78 -12.01
N TYR A 82 -35.49 11.39 -10.78
CA TYR A 82 -36.66 11.84 -10.04
C TYR A 82 -36.58 13.34 -9.74
N LEU A 83 -35.46 13.82 -9.20
CA LEU A 83 -35.23 15.24 -8.92
C LEU A 83 -35.32 16.09 -10.20
N LYS A 84 -34.81 15.60 -11.33
CA LYS A 84 -34.88 16.29 -12.63
C LYS A 84 -36.32 16.38 -13.14
N LYS A 85 -37.13 15.33 -12.97
CA LYS A 85 -38.56 15.36 -13.29
C LYS A 85 -39.29 16.38 -12.41
N LEU A 86 -39.00 16.42 -11.11
CA LEU A 86 -39.60 17.39 -10.19
C LEU A 86 -39.25 18.83 -10.57
N LYS A 87 -37.96 19.11 -10.85
CA LYS A 87 -37.51 20.41 -11.35
C LYS A 87 -38.23 20.80 -12.64
N ALA A 88 -38.37 19.87 -13.59
CA ALA A 88 -39.08 20.14 -14.84
C ALA A 88 -40.57 20.47 -14.62
N VAL A 89 -41.22 19.88 -13.62
CA VAL A 89 -42.60 20.21 -13.26
C VAL A 89 -42.66 21.58 -12.59
N MET A 90 -41.76 21.88 -11.66
CA MET A 90 -41.67 23.18 -10.99
C MET A 90 -41.40 24.32 -11.98
N ASP A 91 -40.43 24.15 -12.88
CA ASP A 91 -40.13 25.14 -13.94
C ASP A 91 -41.33 25.36 -14.87
N ARG A 92 -42.13 24.33 -15.14
CA ARG A 92 -43.37 24.44 -15.93
C ARG A 92 -44.47 25.15 -15.16
N THR A 93 -44.53 25.03 -13.84
CA THR A 93 -45.51 25.73 -13.00
C THR A 93 -45.13 27.19 -12.75
N GLU A 94 -43.84 27.51 -12.62
CA GLU A 94 -43.37 28.89 -12.47
C GLU A 94 -43.44 29.69 -13.78
N LYS A 95 -43.32 29.02 -14.94
CA LYS A 95 -43.48 29.64 -16.26
C LYS A 95 -44.93 29.77 -16.73
N LYS A 96 -45.92 29.30 -15.96
CA LYS A 96 -47.33 29.63 -16.26
C LYS A 96 -47.57 31.07 -15.82
N PRO A 97 -48.00 31.97 -16.73
CA PRO A 97 -48.28 33.35 -16.35
C PRO A 97 -49.42 33.35 -15.33
N LYS A 98 -49.24 34.08 -14.23
CA LYS A 98 -50.34 34.46 -13.35
C LYS A 98 -51.34 35.25 -14.21
N ARG A 99 -52.49 34.63 -14.49
CA ARG A 99 -53.66 35.34 -15.06
C ARG A 99 -54.29 36.22 -13.99
#